data_AF-A0A1F4DIM7-F1
#
_entry.id   AF-A0A1F4DIM7-F1
#
_cell.length_a   1.000
_cell.length_b   1.000
_cell.length_c   1.000
_cell.angle_alpha   90.00
_cell.angle_beta   90.00
_cell.angle_gamma   90.00
#
_symmetry.space_group_name_H-M   'P 1'
#
loop_
_entity.id
_entity.type
_entity.pdbx_description
1 polymer ?
#
loop_
_entity_poly.entity_id
_entity_poly.type
_entity_poly.pdbx_seq_one_letter_code
_entity_poly.pdbx_strand_id
1 'polypeptide(L)'
;MREVFLFVHPAFGVLGVLAALWVYVEAYKLDEKRLRRMKVASLVVAGFMLLTWFSGGLWDSFFYEADRAVMEKGSWALVGDTTMELKEHLFVVVLLLALYLPILTFATDLRRDESTRLSTLTVSALIVLLGLAMDGAGVILAGSVHVGMTALLGS
;
A
#
# COMPACT_ATOMS: atom_id res chain seq x y z
N MET A 1 4.18 -13.56 18.54
CA MET A 1 5.07 -12.55 17.90
C MET A 1 4.91 -12.54 16.39
N ARG A 2 4.85 -13.70 15.70
CA ARG A 2 4.56 -13.79 14.24
C ARG A 2 3.29 -13.03 13.83
N GLU A 3 2.14 -13.31 14.47
CA GLU A 3 0.86 -12.64 14.19
C GLU A 3 0.91 -11.10 14.22
N VAL A 4 1.75 -10.51 15.08
CA VAL A 4 1.87 -9.04 15.16
C VAL A 4 2.46 -8.47 13.87
N PHE A 5 3.48 -9.11 13.31
CA PHE A 5 4.08 -8.67 12.03
C PHE A 5 3.15 -8.91 10.83
N LEU A 6 2.28 -9.91 10.91
CA LEU A 6 1.24 -10.16 9.91
C LEU A 6 0.25 -8.98 9.82
N PHE A 7 -0.18 -8.42 10.96
CA PHE A 7 -1.17 -7.34 10.99
C PHE A 7 -0.60 -5.92 10.97
N VAL A 8 0.67 -5.74 11.33
CA VAL A 8 1.27 -4.40 11.41
C VAL A 8 1.46 -3.78 10.02
N HIS A 9 1.97 -4.54 9.04
CA HIS A 9 2.23 -3.98 7.72
C HIS A 9 0.95 -3.60 6.95
N PRO A 10 -0.13 -4.41 6.92
CA PRO A 10 -1.37 -4.01 6.26
C PRO A 10 -2.05 -2.86 7.00
N ALA A 11 -1.98 -2.82 8.34
CA ALA A 11 -2.54 -1.72 9.12
C ALA A 11 -1.87 -0.37 8.77
N PHE A 12 -0.54 -0.33 8.71
CA PHE A 12 0.15 0.89 8.24
C PHE A 12 -0.16 1.20 6.77
N GLY A 13 -0.31 0.18 5.93
CA GLY A 13 -0.67 0.36 4.52
C GLY A 13 -2.03 1.05 4.37
N VAL A 14 -3.04 0.55 5.07
CA VAL A 14 -4.40 1.14 5.11
C VAL A 14 -4.37 2.55 5.67
N LEU A 15 -3.64 2.80 6.76
CA LEU A 15 -3.50 4.15 7.31
C LEU A 15 -2.82 5.11 6.32
N GLY A 16 -1.81 4.64 5.57
CA GLY A 16 -1.18 5.39 4.49
C GLY A 16 -2.17 5.71 3.35
N VAL A 17 -2.99 4.75 2.95
CA VAL A 17 -4.05 4.94 1.94
C VAL A 17 -5.10 5.95 2.40
N LEU A 18 -5.56 5.86 3.64
CA LEU A 18 -6.51 6.82 4.21
C LEU A 18 -5.90 8.23 4.32
N ALA A 19 -4.63 8.33 4.65
CA ALA A 19 -3.91 9.61 4.63
C ALA A 19 -3.78 10.17 3.20
N ALA A 20 -3.64 9.31 2.18
CA ALA A 20 -3.60 9.75 0.78
C ALA A 20 -4.97 10.26 0.31
N LEU A 21 -6.05 9.62 0.74
CA LEU A 21 -7.41 10.13 0.55
C LEU A 21 -7.59 11.48 1.25
N TRP A 22 -7.04 11.67 2.45
CA TRP A 22 -7.03 12.96 3.12
C TRP A 22 -6.30 14.04 2.30
N VAL A 23 -5.13 13.74 1.73
CA VAL A 23 -4.43 14.65 0.81
C VAL A 23 -5.31 15.03 -0.38
N TYR A 24 -5.97 14.05 -1.01
CA TYR A 24 -6.87 14.27 -2.14
C TYR A 24 -7.99 15.27 -1.80
N VAL A 25 -8.66 15.05 -0.66
CA VAL A 25 -9.76 15.91 -0.18
C VAL A 25 -9.30 17.34 0.09
N GLU A 26 -8.11 17.51 0.68
CA GLU A 26 -7.55 18.84 0.96
C GLU A 26 -7.14 19.56 -0.34
N ALA A 27 -6.57 18.83 -1.32
CA ALA A 27 -6.13 19.38 -2.61
C ALA A 27 -7.29 19.74 -3.56
N TYR A 28 -8.48 19.14 -3.38
CA TYR A 28 -9.62 19.35 -4.29
C TYR A 28 -10.10 20.81 -4.30
N LYS A 29 -10.21 21.45 -3.14
CA LYS A 29 -10.55 22.88 -2.99
C LYS A 29 -9.62 23.52 -1.96
N LEU A 30 -8.54 24.14 -2.41
CA LEU A 30 -7.52 24.70 -1.52
C LEU A 30 -7.92 26.05 -0.91
N ASP A 31 -7.68 26.16 0.39
CA ASP A 31 -7.52 27.42 1.13
C ASP A 31 -6.20 27.34 1.94
N GLU A 32 -5.83 28.39 2.63
CA GLU A 32 -4.57 28.43 3.38
C GLU A 32 -4.47 27.40 4.52
N LYS A 33 -5.60 27.13 5.21
CA LYS A 33 -5.64 26.13 6.28
C LYS A 33 -5.55 24.71 5.71
N ARG A 34 -6.23 24.46 4.58
CA ARG A 34 -6.20 23.20 3.83
C ARG A 34 -4.81 22.91 3.29
N LEU A 35 -4.11 23.91 2.75
CA LEU A 35 -2.74 23.78 2.26
C LEU A 35 -1.79 23.27 3.35
N ARG A 36 -1.89 23.81 4.57
CA ARG A 36 -1.08 23.36 5.71
C ARG A 36 -1.41 21.92 6.11
N ARG A 37 -2.70 21.57 6.20
CA ARG A 37 -3.12 20.19 6.54
C ARG A 37 -2.70 19.18 5.47
N MET A 38 -2.83 19.54 4.20
CA MET A 38 -2.37 18.74 3.06
C MET A 38 -0.88 18.42 3.13
N LYS A 39 -0.04 19.41 3.47
CA LYS A 39 1.40 19.23 3.66
C LYS A 39 1.74 18.28 4.80
N VAL A 40 1.01 18.37 5.92
CA VAL A 40 1.17 17.41 7.03
C VAL A 40 0.70 16.02 6.60
N ALA A 41 -0.47 15.93 5.96
CA ALA A 41 -1.04 14.68 5.47
C ALA A 41 -0.11 13.98 4.47
N SER A 42 0.57 14.71 3.58
CA SER A 42 1.51 14.11 2.63
C SER A 42 2.74 13.50 3.31
N LEU A 43 3.25 14.12 4.38
CA LEU A 43 4.31 13.55 5.21
C LEU A 43 3.82 12.30 5.97
N VAL A 44 2.58 12.31 6.45
CA VAL A 44 1.95 11.15 7.10
C VAL A 44 1.83 9.97 6.13
N VAL A 45 1.43 10.22 4.88
CA VAL A 45 1.40 9.19 3.81
C VAL A 45 2.77 8.56 3.63
N ALA A 46 3.80 9.38 3.42
CA ALA A 46 5.18 8.91 3.24
C ALA A 46 5.67 8.09 4.46
N GLY A 47 5.40 8.59 5.68
CA GLY A 47 5.77 7.91 6.90
C GLY A 47 5.11 6.52 7.05
N PHE A 48 3.79 6.43 6.85
CA PHE A 48 3.10 5.15 6.93
C PHE A 48 3.50 4.17 5.83
N MET A 49 3.75 4.64 4.61
CA MET A 49 4.21 3.76 3.52
C MET A 49 5.63 3.23 3.76
N LEU A 50 6.52 4.03 4.35
CA LEU A 50 7.83 3.54 4.80
C LEU A 50 7.73 2.51 5.92
N LEU A 51 6.86 2.74 6.90
CA LEU A 51 6.61 1.77 7.98
C LEU A 51 6.02 0.47 7.44
N THR A 52 5.12 0.57 6.46
CA THR A 52 4.57 -0.58 5.74
C THR A 52 5.66 -1.35 5.02
N TRP A 53 6.54 -0.66 4.29
CA TRP A 53 7.65 -1.29 3.57
C TRP A 53 8.60 -2.02 4.52
N PHE A 54 8.98 -1.36 5.62
CA PHE A 54 9.91 -1.94 6.58
C PHE A 54 9.30 -3.17 7.28
N SER A 55 8.07 -3.06 7.76
CA SER A 55 7.40 -4.18 8.44
C SER A 55 7.02 -5.32 7.49
N GLY A 56 6.60 -5.00 6.26
CA GLY A 56 6.28 -5.98 5.22
C GLY A 56 7.51 -6.72 4.72
N GLY A 57 8.61 -6.02 4.43
CA GLY A 57 9.86 -6.64 4.00
C GLY A 57 10.47 -7.55 5.07
N LEU A 58 10.33 -7.18 6.36
CA LEU A 58 10.70 -8.08 7.46
C LEU A 58 9.82 -9.33 7.50
N TRP A 59 8.50 -9.19 7.37
CA TRP A 59 7.61 -10.35 7.32
C TRP A 59 7.98 -11.31 6.19
N ASP A 60 8.16 -10.75 5.01
CA ASP A 60 8.42 -11.49 3.78
C ASP A 60 9.71 -12.31 3.89
N SER A 61 10.79 -11.68 4.38
CA SER A 61 12.09 -12.32 4.55
C SER A 61 12.11 -13.48 5.55
N PHE A 62 11.22 -13.48 6.55
CA PHE A 62 11.27 -14.46 7.64
C PHE A 62 10.16 -15.51 7.59
N PHE A 63 9.02 -15.23 6.94
CA PHE A 63 7.82 -16.06 7.08
C PHE A 63 7.17 -16.48 5.77
N TYR A 64 7.47 -15.81 4.65
CA TYR A 64 6.76 -16.07 3.40
C TYR A 64 7.10 -17.44 2.79
N GLU A 65 8.34 -17.93 2.90
CA GLU A 65 8.73 -19.24 2.37
C GLU A 65 7.85 -20.39 2.92
N ALA A 66 7.49 -20.32 4.21
CA ALA A 66 6.63 -21.32 4.83
C ALA A 66 5.20 -21.26 4.26
N ASP A 67 4.66 -20.06 4.07
CA ASP A 67 3.32 -19.87 3.50
C ASP A 67 3.29 -20.27 2.02
N ARG A 68 4.37 -20.00 1.28
CA ARG A 68 4.55 -20.44 -0.11
C ARG A 68 4.58 -21.96 -0.24
N ALA A 69 5.33 -22.66 0.63
CA ALA A 69 5.41 -24.12 0.61
C ALA A 69 4.05 -24.81 0.84
N VAL A 70 3.17 -24.20 1.65
CA VAL A 70 1.79 -24.66 1.84
C VAL A 70 0.94 -24.37 0.60
N MET A 71 1.06 -23.16 0.06
CA MET A 71 0.33 -22.73 -1.13
C MET A 71 0.61 -23.61 -2.37
N GLU A 72 1.86 -24.05 -2.56
CA GLU A 72 2.27 -24.94 -3.65
C GLU A 72 1.56 -26.31 -3.65
N LYS A 73 0.97 -26.71 -2.52
CA LYS A 73 0.20 -27.96 -2.41
C LYS A 73 -1.23 -27.82 -2.92
N GLY A 74 -1.71 -26.59 -3.09
CA GLY A 74 -3.07 -26.30 -3.54
C GLY A 74 -3.20 -26.15 -5.05
N SER A 75 -4.43 -26.28 -5.55
CA SER A 75 -4.74 -26.02 -6.98
C SER A 75 -4.57 -24.55 -7.39
N TRP A 76 -4.43 -23.64 -6.42
CA TRP A 76 -4.28 -22.19 -6.63
C TRP A 76 -2.82 -21.71 -6.56
N ALA A 77 -1.83 -22.61 -6.59
CA ALA A 77 -0.41 -22.25 -6.50
C ALA A 77 -0.01 -21.15 -7.51
N LEU A 78 -0.39 -21.30 -8.78
CA LEU A 78 -0.10 -20.32 -9.84
C LEU A 78 -0.71 -18.93 -9.54
N VAL A 79 -1.96 -18.91 -9.05
CA VAL A 79 -2.69 -17.68 -8.72
C VAL A 79 -1.98 -16.95 -7.59
N GLY A 80 -1.58 -17.69 -6.55
CA GLY A 80 -0.84 -17.14 -5.43
C GLY A 80 0.53 -16.59 -5.81
N ASP A 81 1.37 -17.37 -6.51
CA ASP A 81 2.70 -16.93 -6.93
C ASP A 81 2.64 -15.69 -7.84
N THR A 82 1.75 -15.68 -8.83
CA THR A 82 1.57 -14.51 -9.73
C THR A 82 1.07 -13.29 -8.97
N THR A 83 0.16 -13.49 -8.00
CA THR A 83 -0.36 -12.39 -7.17
C THR A 83 0.73 -11.81 -6.27
N MET A 84 1.62 -12.65 -5.73
CA MET A 84 2.75 -12.17 -4.92
C MET A 84 3.70 -11.33 -5.76
N GLU A 85 4.13 -11.85 -6.91
CA GLU A 85 5.06 -11.14 -7.80
C GLU A 85 4.47 -9.79 -8.24
N LEU A 86 3.18 -9.76 -8.59
CA LEU A 86 2.49 -8.51 -8.92
C LEU A 86 2.46 -7.55 -7.72
N LYS A 87 2.15 -8.06 -6.52
CA LYS A 87 2.04 -7.25 -5.30
C LYS A 87 3.38 -6.58 -4.96
N GLU A 88 4.50 -7.29 -5.09
CA GLU A 88 5.84 -6.75 -4.84
C GLU A 88 6.16 -5.56 -5.75
N HIS A 89 5.94 -5.72 -7.07
CA HIS A 89 6.17 -4.63 -8.03
C HIS A 89 5.22 -3.46 -7.82
N LEU A 90 3.94 -3.75 -7.58
CA LEU A 90 2.92 -2.72 -7.35
C LEU A 90 3.21 -1.93 -6.06
N PHE A 91 3.69 -2.60 -5.02
CA PHE A 91 4.08 -1.95 -3.77
C PHE A 91 5.19 -0.93 -3.97
N VAL A 92 6.21 -1.26 -4.77
CA VAL A 92 7.30 -0.31 -5.08
C VAL A 92 6.76 0.93 -5.78
N VAL A 93 5.83 0.78 -6.72
CA VAL A 93 5.18 1.93 -7.39
C VAL A 93 4.43 2.79 -6.39
N VAL A 94 3.62 2.20 -5.50
CA VAL A 94 2.87 2.94 -4.46
C VAL A 94 3.82 3.65 -3.50
N LEU A 95 4.91 3.00 -3.10
CA LEU A 95 5.93 3.59 -2.22
C LEU A 95 6.58 4.80 -2.87
N LEU A 96 6.99 4.71 -4.14
CA LEU A 96 7.57 5.84 -4.86
C LEU A 96 6.60 7.01 -5.00
N LEU A 97 5.32 6.74 -5.32
CA LEU A 97 4.28 7.77 -5.37
C LEU A 97 4.07 8.44 -4.01
N ALA A 98 4.08 7.65 -2.93
CA ALA A 98 3.94 8.15 -1.56
C ALA A 98 5.11 9.07 -1.14
N LEU A 99 6.34 8.72 -1.51
CA LEU A 99 7.53 9.56 -1.27
C LEU A 99 7.57 10.81 -2.16
N TYR A 100 6.95 10.74 -3.35
CA TYR A 100 6.84 11.87 -4.27
C TYR A 100 5.81 12.91 -3.80
N LEU A 101 4.77 12.48 -3.07
CA LEU A 101 3.67 13.35 -2.64
C LEU A 101 4.13 14.55 -1.77
N PRO A 102 5.02 14.39 -0.76
CA PRO A 102 5.63 15.52 -0.07
C PRO A 102 6.38 16.47 -1.01
N ILE A 103 7.13 15.95 -1.98
CA ILE A 103 7.91 16.76 -2.92
C ILE A 103 6.96 17.69 -3.70
N LEU A 104 5.86 17.16 -4.25
CA LEU A 104 4.84 17.95 -4.93
C LEU A 104 4.20 19.02 -4.01
N THR A 105 3.78 18.61 -2.81
CA THR A 105 3.05 19.50 -1.90
C THR A 105 3.89 20.63 -1.32
N PHE A 106 5.23 20.48 -1.28
CA PHE A 106 6.16 21.50 -0.76
C PHE A 106 6.91 22.29 -1.84
N ALA A 107 6.95 21.83 -3.10
CA ALA A 107 7.71 22.48 -4.17
C ALA A 107 7.21 23.89 -4.52
N THR A 108 5.91 24.16 -4.43
CA THR A 108 5.29 25.43 -4.86
C THR A 108 4.06 25.79 -4.01
N ASP A 109 3.46 26.95 -4.26
CA ASP A 109 2.12 27.28 -3.74
C ASP A 109 1.05 26.73 -4.68
N LEU A 110 0.46 25.58 -4.32
CA LEU A 110 -0.55 24.87 -5.10
C LEU A 110 -1.85 25.67 -5.31
N ARG A 111 -2.04 26.80 -4.61
CA ARG A 111 -3.16 27.73 -4.88
C ARG A 111 -2.98 28.50 -6.18
N ARG A 112 -1.73 28.63 -6.66
CA ARG A 112 -1.36 29.40 -7.85
C ARG A 112 -0.87 28.50 -8.99
N ASP A 113 -0.45 27.28 -8.69
CA ASP A 113 0.00 26.30 -9.68
C ASP A 113 -1.02 25.17 -9.81
N GLU A 114 -1.90 25.30 -10.81
CA GLU A 114 -2.92 24.31 -11.11
C GLU A 114 -2.32 22.98 -11.58
N SER A 115 -1.19 23.00 -12.30
CA SER A 115 -0.54 21.79 -12.82
C SER A 115 -0.02 20.92 -11.68
N THR A 116 0.69 21.52 -10.72
CA THR A 116 1.17 20.81 -9.53
C THR A 116 0.01 20.34 -8.65
N ARG A 117 -1.09 21.10 -8.58
CA ARG A 117 -2.32 20.68 -7.88
C ARG A 117 -2.98 19.47 -8.53
N LEU A 118 -3.14 19.45 -9.85
CA LEU A 118 -3.67 18.30 -10.59
C LEU A 118 -2.75 17.08 -10.45
N SER A 119 -1.44 17.28 -10.43
CA SER A 119 -0.47 16.22 -10.17
C SER A 119 -0.64 15.64 -8.77
N THR A 120 -0.81 16.49 -7.76
CA THR A 120 -1.07 16.07 -6.37
C THR A 120 -2.37 15.27 -6.25
N LEU A 121 -3.44 15.71 -6.91
CA LEU A 121 -4.72 14.99 -6.97
C LEU A 121 -4.57 13.63 -7.66
N THR A 122 -3.87 13.59 -8.80
CA THR A 122 -3.64 12.36 -9.55
C THR A 122 -2.81 11.36 -8.75
N VAL A 123 -1.69 11.78 -8.18
CA VAL A 123 -0.80 10.92 -7.39
C VAL A 123 -1.52 10.39 -6.14
N SER A 124 -2.24 11.24 -5.41
CA SER A 124 -3.02 10.79 -4.25
C SER A 124 -4.13 9.80 -4.62
N ALA A 125 -4.85 10.03 -5.73
CA ALA A 125 -5.85 9.09 -6.23
C ALA A 125 -5.23 7.74 -6.65
N LEU A 126 -4.08 7.77 -7.34
CA LEU A 126 -3.36 6.55 -7.70
C LEU A 126 -2.93 5.75 -6.47
N ILE A 127 -2.38 6.41 -5.44
CA ILE A 127 -2.03 5.73 -4.17
C ILE A 127 -3.26 5.05 -3.56
N VAL A 128 -4.43 5.71 -3.57
CA VAL A 128 -5.67 5.12 -3.04
C VAL A 128 -6.11 3.90 -3.85
N LEU A 129 -6.22 4.04 -5.18
CA LEU A 129 -6.69 2.95 -6.04
C LEU A 129 -5.75 1.75 -6.03
N LEU A 130 -4.45 1.99 -6.15
CA LEU A 130 -3.44 0.93 -6.15
C LEU A 130 -3.28 0.32 -4.75
N GLY A 131 -3.39 1.12 -3.69
CA GLY A 131 -3.38 0.62 -2.31
C GLY A 131 -4.55 -0.31 -2.00
N LEU A 132 -5.76 0.03 -2.46
CA LEU A 132 -6.93 -0.86 -2.36
C LEU A 132 -6.74 -2.14 -3.19
N ALA A 133 -6.15 -2.04 -4.39
CA ALA A 133 -5.82 -3.21 -5.20
C ALA A 133 -4.81 -4.14 -4.49
N MET A 134 -3.82 -3.58 -3.79
CA MET A 134 -2.87 -4.37 -3.00
C MET A 134 -3.52 -5.08 -1.81
N ASP A 135 -4.46 -4.44 -1.13
CA ASP A 135 -5.22 -5.08 -0.04
C ASP A 135 -6.03 -6.27 -0.59
N GLY A 136 -6.67 -6.09 -1.75
CA GLY A 136 -7.34 -7.17 -2.49
C GLY A 136 -6.39 -8.31 -2.88
N ALA A 137 -5.17 -8.01 -3.32
CA ALA A 137 -4.14 -9.02 -3.58
C ALA A 137 -3.76 -9.82 -2.32
N GLY A 138 -3.76 -9.18 -1.14
CA GLY A 138 -3.58 -9.84 0.14
C GLY A 138 -4.65 -10.90 0.43
N VAL A 139 -5.92 -10.61 0.10
CA VAL A 139 -7.03 -11.57 0.24
C VAL A 139 -6.85 -12.77 -0.68
N ILE A 140 -6.42 -12.55 -1.92
CA ILE A 140 -6.15 -13.63 -2.89
C ILE A 140 -5.03 -14.54 -2.37
N LEU A 141 -3.94 -13.98 -1.84
CA LEU A 141 -2.84 -14.76 -1.25
C LEU A 141 -3.29 -15.60 -0.06
N ALA A 142 -4.06 -15.00 0.87
CA ALA A 142 -4.63 -15.74 1.99
C ALA A 142 -5.54 -16.88 1.53
N GLY A 143 -6.33 -16.66 0.47
CA GLY A 143 -7.15 -17.68 -0.18
C GLY A 143 -6.33 -18.83 -0.76
N SER A 144 -5.23 -18.53 -1.46
CA SER A 144 -4.33 -19.55 -2.03
C SER A 144 -3.67 -20.41 -0.95
N VAL A 145 -3.25 -19.80 0.17
CA VAL A 145 -2.74 -20.54 1.34
C VAL A 145 -3.83 -21.43 1.93
N HIS A 146 -5.05 -20.92 2.09
CA HIS A 146 -6.18 -21.69 2.60
C HIS A 146 -6.49 -22.93 1.72
N VAL A 147 -6.51 -22.77 0.40
CA VAL A 147 -6.69 -23.88 -0.54
C VAL A 147 -5.57 -24.91 -0.38
N GLY A 148 -4.32 -24.47 -0.26
CA GLY A 148 -3.18 -25.37 0.01
C GLY A 148 -3.32 -26.15 1.32
N MET A 149 -3.79 -25.50 2.39
CA MET A 149 -4.06 -26.17 3.66
C MET A 149 -5.17 -27.23 3.53
N THR A 150 -6.27 -26.93 2.82
CA THR A 150 -7.34 -27.92 2.61
C THR A 150 -6.87 -29.13 1.80
N ALA A 151 -5.98 -28.94 0.84
CA ALA A 151 -5.39 -30.03 0.07
C ALA A 151 -4.50 -30.94 0.96
N LEU A 152 -3.74 -30.36 1.90
CA LEU A 152 -2.89 -31.10 2.84
C LEU A 152 -3.68 -31.90 3.89
N LEU A 153 -4.84 -31.41 4.31
CA LEU A 153 -5.67 -32.08 5.33
C LEU A 153 -6.65 -33.11 4.73
N GLY A 154 -6.91 -33.02 3.42
CA GLY A 154 -7.77 -33.93 2.69
C GLY A 154 -7.05 -35.11 2.02
N SER A 155 -5.72 -35.17 2.11
CA SER A 155 -4.84 -36.25 1.64
C SER A 155 -4.37 -37.14 2.77
#